data_AF-A0A524IWP0-F1
#
_entry.id   AF-A0A524IWP0-F1
#
_cell.length_a   1.000
_cell.length_b   1.000
_cell.length_c   1.000
_cell.angle_alpha   90.00
_cell.angle_beta   90.00
_cell.angle_gamma   90.00
#
_symmetry.space_group_name_H-M   'P 1'
#
loop_
_entity.id
_entity.type
_entity.pdbx_description
1 polymer ?
#
loop_
_entity_poly.entity_id
_entity_poly.type
_entity_poly.pdbx_seq_one_letter_code
_entity_poly.pdbx_strand_id
1 'polypeptide(L)'
;MRVYDLSQPLNQEVFFWPYYPPFEVKYIKRKAEHGVNAQYIQTSNHMGTHLDAPRHFVTGGMTIDQIPMDWLYGPGVIVDLTDEMDELAVYTPEMIESRAEVQ
;
A
#
# COMPACT_ATOMS: atom_id res chain seq x y z
N MET A 1 -18.51 -8.56 -13.54
CA MET A 1 -17.22 -8.53 -12.83
C MET A 1 -17.46 -7.94 -11.44
N ARG A 2 -16.99 -8.61 -10.38
CA ARG A 2 -17.08 -8.09 -9.01
C ARG A 2 -15.72 -7.48 -8.66
N VAL A 3 -15.73 -6.29 -8.09
CA VAL A 3 -14.53 -5.58 -7.65
C VAL A 3 -14.53 -5.57 -6.14
N TYR A 4 -13.38 -5.86 -5.54
CA TYR A 4 -13.14 -5.76 -4.10
C TYR A 4 -12.11 -4.66 -3.87
N ASP A 5 -12.37 -3.79 -2.90
CA ASP A 5 -11.40 -2.79 -2.46
C ASP A 5 -10.49 -3.43 -1.41
N LEU A 6 -9.18 -3.44 -1.70
CA LEU A 6 -8.14 -3.95 -0.79
C LEU A 6 -7.36 -2.80 -0.14
N SER A 7 -7.81 -1.55 -0.31
CA SER A 7 -7.14 -0.36 0.21
C SER A 7 -7.72 0.06 1.56
N GLN A 8 -6.84 0.36 2.51
CA GLN A 8 -7.24 1.01 3.76
C GLN A 8 -7.46 2.52 3.52
N PRO A 9 -8.40 3.16 4.24
CA PRO A 9 -8.57 4.60 4.18
C PRO A 9 -7.29 5.36 4.55
N LEU A 10 -6.89 6.33 3.72
CA LEU A 10 -5.72 7.18 3.98
C LEU A 10 -6.16 8.48 4.68
N ASN A 11 -5.93 8.56 6.00
CA ASN A 11 -6.30 9.71 6.84
C ASN A 11 -5.38 9.81 8.07
N GLN A 12 -5.66 10.72 9.01
CA GLN A 12 -4.82 10.97 10.20
C GLN A 12 -4.82 9.83 11.23
N GLU A 13 -5.73 8.87 11.11
CA GLU A 13 -5.84 7.68 11.97
C GLU A 13 -5.11 6.48 11.37
N VAL A 14 -4.59 6.59 10.13
CA VAL A 14 -3.84 5.51 9.51
C VAL A 14 -2.58 5.23 10.33
N PHE A 15 -2.31 3.94 10.55
CA PHE A 15 -1.06 3.54 11.16
C PHE A 15 0.11 3.89 10.25
N PHE A 16 1.18 4.41 10.86
CA PHE A 16 2.39 4.80 10.17
C PHE A 16 3.60 4.23 10.91
N TRP A 17 4.70 4.06 10.17
CA TRP A 17 5.95 3.64 10.78
C TRP A 17 6.41 4.67 11.82
N PRO A 18 6.72 4.31 13.08
CA PRO A 18 6.96 5.26 14.16
C PRO A 18 8.05 6.32 13.91
N TYR A 19 8.95 6.06 12.96
CA TYR A 19 10.05 6.96 12.60
C TYR A 19 9.76 7.83 11.36
N TYR A 20 8.56 7.75 10.79
CA TYR A 20 8.13 8.60 9.66
C TYR A 20 7.24 9.74 10.14
N PRO A 21 7.23 10.89 9.45
CA PRO A 21 6.23 11.92 9.70
C PRO A 21 4.81 11.35 9.53
N PRO A 22 3.84 11.78 10.36
CA PRO A 22 2.46 11.33 10.26
C PRO A 22 1.80 11.85 8.98
N PHE A 23 0.63 11.31 8.65
CA PHE A 23 -0.21 11.83 7.57
C PHE A 23 -0.77 13.21 7.95
N GLU A 24 -0.53 14.21 7.12
CA GLU A 24 -0.98 15.59 7.35
C GLU A 24 -1.80 16.12 6.18
N VAL A 25 -2.91 16.78 6.53
CA VAL A 25 -3.76 17.50 5.56
C VAL A 25 -3.96 18.93 6.03
N LYS A 26 -3.57 19.88 5.18
CA LYS A 26 -3.80 21.30 5.39
C LYS A 26 -4.73 21.85 4.34
N TYR A 27 -5.90 22.33 4.75
CA TYR A 27 -6.79 23.05 3.84
C TYR A 27 -6.23 24.44 3.54
N ILE A 28 -6.05 24.72 2.25
CA ILE A 28 -5.67 26.05 1.74
C ILE A 28 -6.87 26.81 1.17
N LYS A 29 -7.96 26.12 0.87
CA LYS A 29 -9.27 26.71 0.56
C LYS A 29 -10.36 25.90 1.24
N ARG A 30 -11.37 26.60 1.75
CA ARG A 30 -12.61 26.02 2.26
C ARG A 30 -13.78 26.44 1.39
N LYS A 31 -14.65 25.49 1.05
CA LYS A 31 -15.78 25.70 0.13
C LYS A 31 -16.69 26.86 0.56
N ALA A 32 -16.95 27.01 1.87
CA ALA A 32 -17.83 28.05 2.40
C ALA A 32 -17.37 29.48 2.04
N GLU A 33 -16.06 29.70 1.96
CA GLU A 33 -15.47 31.01 1.67
C GLU A 33 -15.05 31.14 0.20
N HIS A 34 -14.58 30.05 -0.40
CA HIS A 34 -13.89 30.09 -1.70
C HIS A 34 -14.67 29.42 -2.84
N GLY A 35 -15.82 28.83 -2.57
CA GLY A 35 -16.58 28.00 -3.53
C GLY A 35 -15.97 26.62 -3.82
N VAL A 36 -14.76 26.33 -3.32
CA VAL A 36 -14.03 25.06 -3.53
C VAL A 36 -13.21 24.68 -2.30
N ASN A 37 -12.98 23.37 -2.09
CA ASN A 37 -12.01 22.86 -1.13
C ASN A 37 -10.70 22.56 -1.86
N ALA A 38 -9.58 22.99 -1.28
CA ALA A 38 -8.25 22.62 -1.76
C ALA A 38 -7.35 22.35 -0.56
N GLN A 39 -6.46 21.37 -0.69
CA GLN A 39 -5.64 20.85 0.38
C GLN A 39 -4.19 20.66 -0.09
N TYR A 40 -3.25 20.84 0.83
CA TYR A 40 -1.96 20.18 0.78
C TYR A 40 -2.04 18.88 1.57
N ILE A 41 -1.44 17.83 1.01
CA ILE A 41 -1.28 16.54 1.65
C ILE A 41 0.21 16.29 1.77
N GLN A 42 0.66 15.97 2.98
CA GLN A 42 2.02 15.48 3.24
C GLN A 42 1.91 14.06 3.77
N THR A 43 2.56 13.12 3.08
CA THR A 43 2.54 11.70 3.41
C THR A 43 3.88 11.07 3.04
N SER A 44 4.23 9.99 3.72
CA SER A 44 5.23 9.04 3.21
C SER A 44 4.60 8.22 2.08
N ASN A 45 5.43 7.73 1.15
CA ASN A 45 5.01 6.71 0.18
C ASN A 45 4.81 5.33 0.83
N HIS A 46 5.21 5.16 2.09
CA HIS A 46 5.05 3.94 2.88
C HIS A 46 3.96 4.11 3.94
N MET A 47 2.80 4.65 3.53
CA MET A 47 1.67 4.98 4.40
C MET A 47 0.43 4.21 3.95
N GLY A 48 -0.20 3.46 4.86
CA GLY A 48 -1.37 2.63 4.52
C GLY A 48 -1.07 1.59 3.44
N THR A 49 -2.07 1.28 2.61
CA THR A 49 -1.90 0.42 1.43
C THR A 49 -1.04 1.14 0.39
N HIS A 50 0.13 0.59 0.06
CA HIS A 50 1.11 1.21 -0.84
C HIS A 50 1.86 0.17 -1.67
N LEU A 51 2.74 0.66 -2.56
CA LEU A 51 3.59 -0.14 -3.42
C LEU A 51 5.05 0.32 -3.28
N ASP A 52 5.94 -0.63 -3.00
CA ASP A 52 7.38 -0.39 -2.97
C ASP A 52 7.99 -0.59 -4.35
N ALA A 53 8.73 0.42 -4.82
CA ALA A 53 9.57 0.29 -5.99
C ALA A 53 10.94 -0.32 -5.61
N PRO A 54 11.69 -0.95 -6.53
CA PRO A 54 13.02 -1.51 -6.25
C PRO A 54 13.98 -0.53 -5.57
N ARG A 55 13.86 0.78 -5.87
CA ARG A 55 14.67 1.82 -5.21
C ARG A 55 14.54 1.87 -3.69
N HIS A 56 13.46 1.31 -3.12
CA HIS A 56 13.29 1.25 -1.68
C HIS A 56 14.43 0.48 -0.98
N PHE A 57 14.94 -0.59 -1.62
CA PHE A 57 16.00 -1.43 -1.08
C PHE A 57 17.27 -1.48 -1.93
N VAL A 58 17.20 -1.05 -3.19
CA VAL A 58 18.32 -1.09 -4.14
C VAL A 58 18.65 0.33 -4.59
N THR A 59 19.80 0.88 -4.18
CA THR A 59 20.17 2.28 -4.46
C THR A 59 20.06 2.69 -5.94
N GLY A 60 20.43 1.79 -6.86
CA GLY A 60 20.32 2.00 -8.31
C GLY A 60 19.01 1.47 -8.93
N GLY A 61 18.05 1.07 -8.11
CA GLY A 61 16.80 0.44 -8.54
C GLY A 61 15.81 1.43 -9.17
N MET A 62 14.83 0.86 -9.89
CA MET A 62 13.74 1.61 -10.51
C MET A 62 12.94 2.42 -9.47
N THR A 63 12.59 3.67 -9.80
CA THR A 63 11.56 4.41 -9.06
C THR A 63 10.18 3.93 -9.44
N ILE A 64 9.18 4.31 -8.64
CA ILE A 64 7.77 4.02 -8.87
C ILE A 64 7.30 4.44 -10.28
N ASP A 65 7.77 5.57 -10.82
CA ASP A 65 7.41 6.06 -12.16
C ASP A 65 8.08 5.28 -13.30
N GLN A 66 9.05 4.41 -12.98
CA GLN A 66 9.77 3.58 -13.94
C GLN A 66 9.24 2.14 -13.96
N ILE A 67 8.31 1.77 -13.07
CA ILE A 67 7.73 0.42 -13.04
C ILE A 67 6.89 0.20 -14.31
N PRO A 68 7.14 -0.89 -15.07
CA PRO A 68 6.30 -1.24 -16.22
C PRO A 68 4.84 -1.45 -15.82
N MET A 69 3.90 -0.87 -16.59
CA MET A 69 2.47 -0.92 -16.26
C MET A 69 1.90 -2.35 -16.26
N ASP A 70 2.45 -3.23 -17.09
CA ASP A 70 2.10 -4.65 -17.19
C ASP A 70 2.45 -5.45 -15.93
N TRP A 71 3.30 -4.92 -15.04
CA TRP A 71 3.56 -5.53 -13.74
C TRP A 71 2.50 -5.19 -12.69
N LEU A 72 1.68 -4.15 -12.93
CA LEU A 72 0.75 -3.61 -11.94
C LEU A 72 -0.66 -4.22 -12.02
N TYR A 73 -0.89 -5.13 -12.97
CA TYR A 73 -2.16 -5.83 -13.10
C TYR A 73 -1.94 -7.21 -13.72
N GLY A 74 -2.76 -8.17 -13.32
CA GLY A 74 -2.71 -9.52 -13.84
C GLY A 74 -3.55 -10.48 -13.02
N PRO A 75 -3.56 -11.77 -13.38
CA PRO A 75 -4.09 -12.82 -12.53
C PRO A 75 -3.35 -12.83 -11.19
N GLY A 76 -4.09 -12.97 -10.11
CA GLY A 76 -3.54 -13.16 -8.77
C GLY A 76 -4.27 -14.30 -8.07
N VAL A 77 -3.63 -14.89 -7.06
CA VAL A 77 -4.21 -15.92 -6.20
C VAL A 77 -4.29 -15.41 -4.78
N ILE A 78 -5.33 -15.82 -4.06
CA ILE A 78 -5.47 -15.57 -2.62
C ILE A 78 -5.11 -16.88 -1.92
N VAL A 79 -4.02 -16.87 -1.16
CA VAL A 79 -3.66 -17.96 -0.26
C VAL A 79 -4.04 -17.55 1.15
N ASP A 80 -5.06 -18.21 1.70
CA ASP A 80 -5.45 -18.02 3.08
C ASP A 80 -4.50 -18.82 3.97
N LEU A 81 -3.79 -18.15 4.90
CA LEU A 81 -2.89 -18.75 5.90
C LEU A 81 -3.39 -18.52 7.34
N THR A 82 -4.64 -18.09 7.52
CA THR A 82 -5.17 -17.66 8.82
C THR A 82 -5.14 -18.79 9.87
N ASP A 83 -5.14 -20.05 9.45
CA ASP A 83 -5.07 -21.24 10.30
C ASP A 83 -3.67 -21.59 10.80
N GLU A 84 -2.61 -21.02 10.22
CA GLU A 84 -1.22 -21.31 10.56
C GLU A 84 -0.44 -20.09 11.12
N MET A 85 -1.05 -18.91 11.18
CA MET A 85 -0.40 -17.66 11.61
C MET A 85 -0.76 -17.27 13.06
N ASP A 86 0.25 -16.80 13.80
CA ASP A 86 0.11 -16.12 15.09
C ASP A 86 0.85 -14.75 15.07
N GLU A 87 0.97 -14.06 16.21
CA GLU A 87 1.56 -12.70 16.29
C GLU A 87 2.99 -12.59 15.74
N LEU A 88 3.78 -13.66 15.82
CA LEU A 88 5.20 -13.67 15.43
C LEU A 88 5.52 -14.75 14.39
N ALA A 89 4.50 -15.39 13.83
CA ALA A 89 4.65 -16.44 12.84
C ALA A 89 5.33 -15.91 11.57
N VAL A 90 6.09 -16.78 10.93
CA VAL A 90 6.74 -16.54 9.65
C VAL A 90 6.18 -17.56 8.67
N TYR A 91 5.67 -17.08 7.53
CA TYR A 91 5.24 -17.97 6.46
C TYR A 91 6.44 -18.50 5.68
N THR A 92 6.32 -19.72 5.15
CA THR A 92 7.36 -20.37 4.35
C THR A 92 6.87 -20.58 2.91
N PRO A 93 7.78 -20.85 1.94
CA PRO A 93 7.38 -21.23 0.59
C PRO A 93 6.45 -22.45 0.56
N GLU A 94 6.70 -23.48 1.38
CA GLU A 94 5.89 -24.70 1.43
C GLU A 94 4.42 -24.44 1.83
N MET A 95 4.19 -23.50 2.75
CA MET A 95 2.84 -23.10 3.15
C MET A 95 2.04 -22.49 1.99
N ILE A 96 2.72 -21.83 1.05
CA ILE A 96 2.12 -21.22 -0.13
C ILE A 96 1.93 -22.27 -1.24
N GLU A 97 3.02 -22.98 -1.59
CA GLU A 97 3.07 -23.96 -2.68
C GLU A 97 2.13 -25.16 -2.47
N SER A 98 1.83 -25.50 -1.21
CA SER A 98 0.85 -26.56 -0.90
C SER A 98 -0.61 -26.15 -1.13
N ARG A 99 -0.90 -24.84 -1.25
CA ARG A 99 -2.26 -24.27 -1.34
C ARG A 99 -2.55 -23.62 -2.69
N ALA A 100 -1.53 -23.26 -3.44
CA ALA A 100 -1.67 -22.64 -4.76
C ALA A 100 -0.56 -23.06 -5.71
N GLU A 101 -0.90 -23.17 -7.00
CA GLU A 101 0.10 -23.25 -8.06
C GLU A 101 0.76 -21.89 -8.23
N VAL A 102 2.05 -21.81 -7.89
CA VAL A 102 2.88 -20.62 -8.09
C VAL A 102 3.56 -20.75 -9.47
N GLN A 103 3.36 -19.74 -10.34
CA GLN A 103 3.99 -19.68 -11.67
C GLN A 103 5.42 -19.13 -11.61
#